data_AF-A0A6M1U290-F1
#
_entry.id   AF-A0A6M1U290-F1
#
_cell.length_a   1.000
_cell.length_b   1.000
_cell.length_c   1.000
_cell.angle_alpha   90.00
_cell.angle_beta   90.00
_cell.angle_gamma   90.00
#
_symmetry.space_group_name_H-M   'P 1'
#
loop_
_entity.id
_entity.type
_entity.pdbx_description
1 polymer ?
#
loop_
_entity_poly.entity_id
_entity_poly.type
_entity_poly.pdbx_seq_one_letter_code
_entity_poly.pdbx_strand_id
1 'polypeptide(L)'
;MTTRKQTPTREVLLDAACRLVRRQGVAELTLDAVAAAAGMSKGGLLYHFPSKEALIQGMVEHLLDDYSNRIARETSQETDPPGKWVRAYVRTTFDSSQQEREMSAGLLAAIATNPDLLEPLRSRYQEWQASVEDDGIDPALASVVRLAADGLWFAELFDLAPPDQELRTKIFHTLLKLSGE
;
A
#
# COMPACT_ATOMS: atom_id res chain seq x y z
N MET A 1 -20.02 19.77 20.63
CA MET A 1 -20.26 19.68 19.17
C MET A 1 -19.12 18.90 18.57
N THR A 2 -19.37 17.63 18.22
CA THR A 2 -18.39 16.74 17.60
C THR A 2 -18.26 17.11 16.13
N THR A 3 -17.12 17.66 15.73
CA THR A 3 -16.80 17.94 14.32
C THR A 3 -16.76 16.61 13.57
N ARG A 4 -17.85 16.25 12.89
CA ARG A 4 -17.88 15.12 11.95
C ARG A 4 -16.90 15.46 10.83
N LYS A 5 -15.68 14.93 10.92
CA LYS A 5 -14.65 15.02 9.87
C LYS A 5 -15.32 14.52 8.58
N GLN A 6 -15.71 15.44 7.69
CA GLN A 6 -16.25 15.04 6.39
C GLN A 6 -15.09 14.40 5.66
N THR A 7 -15.13 13.08 5.48
CA THR A 7 -14.21 12.38 4.57
C THR A 7 -14.29 13.10 3.22
N PRO A 8 -13.17 13.60 2.68
CA PRO A 8 -13.16 14.28 1.39
C PRO A 8 -13.85 13.41 0.35
N THR A 9 -14.72 13.99 -0.46
CA THR A 9 -15.46 13.31 -1.54
C THR A 9 -14.53 12.49 -2.46
N ARG A 10 -13.27 12.92 -2.61
CA ARG A 10 -12.21 12.21 -3.33
C ARG A 10 -11.86 10.85 -2.69
N GLU A 11 -11.66 10.78 -1.38
CA GLU A 11 -11.31 9.52 -0.68
C GLU A 11 -12.44 8.50 -0.78
N VAL A 12 -13.70 8.93 -0.64
CA VAL A 12 -14.87 8.06 -0.80
C VAL A 12 -14.92 7.38 -2.17
N LEU A 13 -14.55 8.13 -3.23
CA LEU A 13 -14.47 7.60 -4.60
C LEU A 13 -13.33 6.58 -4.75
N LEU A 14 -12.16 6.85 -4.16
CA LEU A 14 -11.01 5.96 -4.20
C LEU A 14 -11.28 4.65 -3.45
N ASP A 15 -11.83 4.75 -2.24
CA ASP A 15 -12.28 3.60 -1.46
C ASP A 15 -13.31 2.76 -2.22
N ALA A 16 -14.28 3.40 -2.88
CA ALA A 16 -15.27 2.71 -3.69
C ALA A 16 -14.62 1.98 -4.87
N ALA A 17 -13.66 2.61 -5.54
CA ALA A 17 -12.91 2.01 -6.65
C ALA A 17 -12.06 0.81 -6.19
N CYS A 18 -11.32 0.93 -5.08
CA CYS A 18 -10.53 -0.16 -4.50
C CYS A 18 -11.42 -1.36 -4.14
N ARG A 19 -12.57 -1.11 -3.50
CA ARG A 19 -13.54 -2.17 -3.17
C ARG A 19 -14.14 -2.82 -4.40
N LEU A 20 -14.40 -2.06 -5.47
CA LEU A 20 -14.93 -2.58 -6.73
C LEU A 20 -13.94 -3.55 -7.38
N VAL A 21 -12.68 -3.12 -7.55
CA VAL A 21 -11.63 -3.97 -8.13
C VAL A 21 -11.44 -5.24 -7.30
N ARG A 22 -11.43 -5.13 -5.97
CA ARG A 22 -11.27 -6.29 -5.08
C ARG A 22 -12.39 -7.32 -5.22
N ARG A 23 -13.63 -6.87 -5.44
CA ARG A 23 -14.82 -7.75 -5.48
C ARG A 23 -15.13 -8.28 -6.87
N GLN A 24 -14.87 -7.49 -7.90
CA GLN A 24 -15.37 -7.72 -9.25
C GLN A 24 -14.24 -7.77 -10.30
N GLY A 25 -13.00 -7.53 -9.88
CA GLY A 25 -11.83 -7.48 -10.76
C GLY A 25 -11.66 -6.13 -11.45
N VAL A 26 -10.48 -5.94 -12.04
CA VAL A 26 -10.09 -4.68 -12.72
C VAL A 26 -10.97 -4.39 -13.94
N ALA A 27 -11.49 -5.42 -14.60
CA ALA A 27 -12.33 -5.28 -15.80
C ALA A 27 -13.59 -4.45 -15.53
N GLU A 28 -14.18 -4.58 -14.34
CA GLU A 28 -15.40 -3.87 -13.92
C GLU A 28 -15.13 -2.44 -13.43
N LEU A 29 -13.86 -2.03 -13.36
CA LEU A 29 -13.51 -0.67 -12.96
C LEU A 29 -13.86 0.34 -14.06
N THR A 30 -15.05 0.92 -13.96
CA THR A 30 -15.51 2.02 -14.81
C THR A 30 -15.89 3.23 -13.98
N LEU A 31 -15.80 4.43 -14.56
CA LEU A 31 -16.20 5.66 -13.87
C LEU A 31 -17.68 5.61 -13.43
N ASP A 32 -18.55 5.02 -14.25
CA ASP A 32 -19.97 4.89 -13.91
C ASP A 32 -20.20 3.92 -12.74
N ALA A 33 -19.52 2.77 -12.74
CA ALA A 33 -19.61 1.81 -11.64
C ALA A 33 -19.08 2.39 -10.32
N VAL A 34 -17.99 3.16 -10.37
CA VAL A 34 -17.41 3.81 -9.19
C VAL A 34 -18.31 4.92 -8.67
N ALA A 35 -18.87 5.75 -9.55
CA ALA A 35 -19.83 6.78 -9.16
C ALA A 35 -21.06 6.17 -8.48
N ALA A 36 -21.61 5.09 -9.07
CA ALA A 36 -22.73 4.36 -8.48
C ALA A 36 -22.37 3.75 -7.11
N ALA A 37 -21.21 3.10 -6.99
CA ALA A 37 -20.75 2.50 -5.74
C ALA A 37 -20.47 3.54 -4.64
N ALA A 38 -20.07 4.76 -5.02
CA ALA A 38 -19.84 5.87 -4.10
C ALA A 38 -21.11 6.67 -3.79
N GLY A 39 -22.26 6.36 -4.42
CA GLY A 39 -23.49 7.14 -4.27
C GLY A 39 -23.40 8.55 -4.86
N MET A 40 -22.57 8.73 -5.89
CA MET A 40 -22.29 10.00 -6.55
C MET A 40 -22.77 10.03 -8.00
N SER A 41 -22.96 11.23 -8.55
CA SER A 41 -23.20 11.38 -9.98
C SER A 41 -21.91 11.24 -10.78
N LYS A 42 -22.01 10.83 -12.05
CA LYS A 42 -20.87 10.80 -12.98
C LYS A 42 -20.17 12.16 -13.09
N GLY A 43 -20.94 13.25 -13.15
CA GLY A 43 -20.40 14.61 -13.18
C GLY A 43 -19.62 14.97 -11.90
N GLY A 44 -20.10 14.54 -10.73
CA GLY A 44 -19.41 14.72 -9.46
C GLY A 44 -18.10 13.92 -9.38
N LEU A 45 -18.06 12.72 -9.96
CA LEU A 45 -16.83 11.94 -10.07
C LEU A 45 -15.84 12.62 -11.02
N LEU A 46 -16.30 13.01 -12.22
CA LEU A 46 -15.44 13.62 -13.25
C LEU A 46 -14.78 14.92 -12.80
N TYR A 47 -15.39 15.63 -11.84
CA TYR A 47 -14.76 16.77 -11.18
C TYR A 47 -13.47 16.41 -10.44
N HIS A 48 -13.40 15.23 -9.83
CA HIS A 48 -12.22 14.75 -9.10
C HIS A 48 -11.28 13.91 -9.98
N PHE A 49 -11.85 13.11 -10.88
CA PHE A 49 -11.10 12.18 -11.73
C PHE A 49 -11.58 12.30 -13.18
N PRO A 50 -10.90 13.08 -14.02
CA PRO A 50 -11.34 13.36 -15.39
C PRO A 50 -11.27 12.14 -16.31
N SER A 51 -10.54 11.08 -15.91
CA SER A 51 -10.44 9.83 -16.65
C SER A 51 -10.29 8.61 -15.73
N LYS A 52 -10.39 7.41 -16.30
CA LYS A 52 -10.15 6.15 -15.58
C LYS A 52 -8.69 6.05 -15.12
N GLU A 53 -7.75 6.50 -15.94
CA GLU A 53 -6.32 6.55 -15.63
C GLU A 53 -6.05 7.47 -14.45
N ALA A 54 -6.66 8.67 -14.43
CA ALA A 54 -6.55 9.60 -13.31
C ALA A 54 -7.13 9.01 -12.00
N LEU A 55 -8.22 8.25 -12.09
CA LEU A 55 -8.77 7.52 -10.96
C LEU A 55 -7.80 6.45 -10.45
N ILE A 56 -7.24 5.62 -11.35
CA ILE A 56 -6.30 4.56 -11.00
C ILE A 56 -5.02 5.13 -10.40
N GLN A 57 -4.46 6.18 -10.98
CA GLN A 57 -3.30 6.87 -10.42
C GLN A 57 -3.62 7.39 -9.00
N GLY A 58 -4.78 8.01 -8.81
CA GLY A 58 -5.24 8.45 -7.50
C GLY A 58 -5.44 7.32 -6.49
N MET A 59 -5.83 6.12 -6.95
CA MET A 59 -5.90 4.92 -6.10
C MET A 59 -4.51 4.53 -5.62
N VAL A 60 -3.54 4.42 -6.54
CA VAL A 60 -2.15 4.09 -6.20
C VAL A 60 -1.57 5.10 -5.21
N GLU A 61 -1.70 6.41 -5.49
CA GLU A 61 -1.22 7.48 -4.60
C GLU A 61 -1.84 7.37 -3.19
N HIS A 62 -3.16 7.19 -3.11
CA HIS A 62 -3.86 7.11 -1.83
C HIS A 62 -3.40 5.91 -0.99
N LEU A 63 -3.17 4.77 -1.62
CA LEU A 63 -2.69 3.56 -0.97
C LEU A 63 -1.25 3.74 -0.48
N LEU A 64 -0.40 4.39 -1.27
CA LEU A 64 0.98 4.68 -0.91
C LEU A 64 1.09 5.67 0.25
N ASP A 65 0.24 6.69 0.26
CA ASP A 65 0.20 7.67 1.34
C ASP A 65 -0.28 7.05 2.65
N ASP A 66 -1.30 6.20 2.62
CA ASP A 66 -1.71 5.45 3.82
C ASP A 66 -0.59 4.55 4.34
N TYR A 67 0.06 3.80 3.45
CA TYR A 67 1.15 2.90 3.83
C TYR A 67 2.36 3.67 4.38
N SER A 68 2.76 4.80 3.77
CA SER A 68 3.78 5.70 4.32
C SER A 68 3.40 6.24 5.69
N ASN A 69 2.14 6.61 5.89
CA ASN A 69 1.66 7.10 7.20
C ASN A 69 1.72 6.01 8.27
N ARG A 70 1.47 4.75 7.91
CA ARG A 70 1.61 3.61 8.82
C ARG A 70 3.08 3.37 9.18
N ILE A 71 3.99 3.36 8.21
CA ILE A 71 5.44 3.28 8.48
C ILE A 71 5.89 4.40 9.41
N ALA A 72 5.45 5.64 9.15
CA ALA A 72 5.82 6.79 9.98
C ALA A 72 5.31 6.65 11.43
N ARG A 73 4.08 6.15 11.60
CA ARG A 73 3.51 5.86 12.93
C ARG A 73 4.30 4.77 13.66
N GLU A 74 4.58 3.65 13.00
CA GLU A 74 5.36 2.57 13.59
C GLU A 74 6.78 3.03 13.94
N THR A 75 7.44 3.75 13.03
CA THR A 75 8.79 4.34 13.27
C THR A 75 8.79 5.26 14.48
N SER A 76 7.73 6.05 14.70
CA SER A 76 7.62 6.94 15.85
C SER A 76 7.48 6.24 17.20
N GLN A 77 7.06 4.96 17.19
CA GLN A 77 6.93 4.13 18.39
C GLN A 77 8.22 3.37 18.72
N GLU A 78 9.14 3.25 17.77
CA GLU A 78 10.43 2.58 17.95
C GLU A 78 11.38 3.44 18.78
N THR A 79 11.91 2.90 19.87
CA THR A 79 12.78 3.64 20.81
C THR A 79 14.27 3.43 20.56
N ASP A 80 14.69 2.30 19.99
CA ASP A 80 16.10 1.90 19.88
C ASP A 80 16.66 2.00 18.45
N PRO A 81 17.47 3.02 18.11
CA PRO A 81 18.24 3.03 16.87
C PRO A 81 19.54 2.21 17.03
N PRO A 82 20.11 1.67 15.94
CA PRO A 82 19.69 1.76 14.54
C PRO A 82 18.57 0.77 14.14
N GLY A 83 18.05 0.86 12.91
CA GLY A 83 17.11 -0.11 12.34
C GLY A 83 15.62 0.17 12.58
N LYS A 84 15.27 1.38 13.05
CA LYS A 84 13.89 1.73 13.42
C LYS A 84 12.96 1.72 12.22
N TRP A 85 13.41 2.34 11.12
CA TRP A 85 12.60 2.49 9.93
C TRP A 85 12.34 1.13 9.27
N VAL A 86 13.36 0.28 9.18
CA VAL A 86 13.26 -1.08 8.61
C VAL A 86 12.36 -1.97 9.46
N ARG A 87 12.46 -1.92 10.80
CA ARG A 87 11.52 -2.64 11.69
C ARG A 87 10.08 -2.16 11.49
N ALA A 88 9.86 -0.85 11.43
CA ALA A 88 8.55 -0.27 11.15
C ALA A 88 7.99 -0.73 9.79
N TYR A 89 8.84 -0.82 8.78
CA TYR A 89 8.47 -1.35 7.46
C TYR A 89 8.02 -2.82 7.54
N VAL A 90 8.79 -3.67 8.22
CA VAL A 90 8.44 -5.08 8.44
C VAL A 90 7.11 -5.20 9.19
N ARG A 91 6.92 -4.46 10.30
CA ARG A 91 5.66 -4.45 11.05
C ARG A 91 4.48 -4.02 10.19
N THR A 92 4.67 -2.98 9.38
CA THR A 92 3.62 -2.44 8.50
C THR A 92 3.21 -3.43 7.40
N THR A 93 4.17 -4.16 6.83
CA THR A 93 3.97 -5.15 5.75
C THR A 93 3.41 -6.48 6.23
N PHE A 94 3.62 -6.81 7.50
CA PHE A 94 3.15 -8.08 8.06
C PHE A 94 1.76 -7.96 8.70
N ASP A 95 1.22 -6.76 8.81
CA ASP A 95 -0.12 -6.50 9.32
C ASP A 95 -1.18 -6.73 8.25
N SER A 96 -1.80 -7.91 8.29
CA SER A 96 -2.80 -8.46 7.34
C SER A 96 -4.15 -7.72 7.29
N SER A 97 -4.13 -6.41 7.44
CA SER A 97 -5.26 -5.50 7.46
C SER A 97 -6.03 -5.49 6.12
N GLN A 98 -7.24 -4.91 6.12
CA GLN A 98 -7.99 -4.74 4.87
C GLN A 98 -7.29 -3.81 3.87
N GLN A 99 -6.41 -2.92 4.35
CA GLN A 99 -5.73 -1.92 3.54
C GLN A 99 -4.71 -2.53 2.57
N GLU A 100 -4.02 -3.60 2.97
CA GLU A 100 -3.10 -4.32 2.09
C GLU A 100 -3.82 -4.94 0.88
N ARG A 101 -5.05 -5.42 1.09
CA ARG A 101 -5.89 -5.94 -0.01
C ARG A 101 -6.33 -4.84 -0.97
N GLU A 102 -6.41 -3.59 -0.50
CA GLU A 102 -6.74 -2.44 -1.34
C GLU A 102 -5.50 -1.96 -2.11
N MET A 103 -4.31 -1.99 -1.49
CA MET A 103 -3.02 -1.74 -2.15
C MET A 103 -2.88 -2.61 -3.40
N SER A 104 -3.03 -3.92 -3.23
CA SER A 104 -2.97 -4.90 -4.30
C SER A 104 -3.95 -4.64 -5.45
N ALA A 105 -5.17 -4.19 -5.14
CA ALA A 105 -6.18 -3.88 -6.14
C ALA A 105 -5.77 -2.67 -7.00
N GLY A 106 -5.22 -1.61 -6.39
CA GLY A 106 -4.70 -0.44 -7.10
C GLY A 106 -3.54 -0.78 -8.04
N LEU A 107 -2.57 -1.57 -7.59
CA LEU A 107 -1.44 -2.00 -8.43
C LEU A 107 -1.89 -2.87 -9.61
N LEU A 108 -2.76 -3.86 -9.36
CA LEU A 108 -3.29 -4.71 -10.43
C LEU A 108 -4.07 -3.87 -11.47
N ALA A 109 -4.83 -2.87 -11.02
CA ALA A 109 -5.54 -1.97 -11.92
C ALA A 109 -4.60 -1.11 -12.76
N ALA A 110 -3.52 -0.61 -12.18
CA ALA A 110 -2.49 0.15 -12.88
C ALA A 110 -1.81 -0.71 -13.96
N ILE A 111 -1.28 -1.88 -13.60
CA ILE A 111 -0.58 -2.79 -14.52
C ILE A 111 -1.46 -3.20 -15.70
N ALA A 112 -2.72 -3.57 -15.42
CA ALA A 112 -3.64 -4.03 -16.46
C ALA A 112 -4.12 -2.90 -17.39
N THR A 113 -3.98 -1.63 -16.99
CA THR A 113 -4.43 -0.47 -17.78
C THR A 113 -3.27 0.16 -18.54
N ASN A 114 -2.23 0.61 -17.82
CA ASN A 114 -1.01 1.19 -18.38
C ASN A 114 0.12 1.11 -17.32
N PRO A 115 1.25 0.44 -17.61
CA PRO A 115 2.40 0.36 -16.70
C PRO A 115 2.97 1.70 -16.24
N ASP A 116 2.75 2.80 -16.97
CA ASP A 116 3.18 4.14 -16.56
C ASP A 116 2.44 4.65 -15.32
N LEU A 117 1.26 4.11 -15.03
CA LEU A 117 0.49 4.46 -13.83
C LEU A 117 1.16 3.96 -12.52
N LEU A 118 2.22 3.17 -12.63
CA LEU A 118 3.07 2.79 -11.51
C LEU A 118 4.14 3.85 -11.17
N GLU A 119 4.23 4.96 -11.88
CA GLU A 119 5.24 5.99 -11.58
C GLU A 119 5.19 6.50 -10.12
N PRO A 120 4.01 6.75 -9.50
CA PRO A 120 3.95 7.12 -8.09
C PRO A 120 4.54 6.03 -7.16
N LEU A 121 4.32 4.75 -7.50
CA LEU A 121 4.89 3.62 -6.78
C LEU A 121 6.41 3.60 -6.90
N ARG A 122 6.95 3.79 -8.10
CA ARG A 122 8.41 3.80 -8.33
C ARG A 122 9.08 4.92 -7.53
N SER A 123 8.54 6.13 -7.59
CA SER A 123 9.06 7.28 -6.83
C SER A 123 9.01 7.01 -5.32
N ARG A 124 7.90 6.46 -4.82
CA ARG A 124 7.76 6.14 -3.39
C ARG A 124 8.73 5.05 -2.94
N TYR A 125 8.98 4.02 -3.75
CA TYR A 125 9.97 3.00 -3.44
C TYR A 125 11.41 3.54 -3.44
N GLN A 126 11.73 4.55 -4.26
CA GLN A 126 13.02 5.23 -4.19
C GLN A 126 13.18 5.99 -2.86
N GLU A 127 12.14 6.70 -2.41
CA GLU A 127 12.13 7.39 -1.11
C GLU A 127 12.28 6.42 0.08
N TRP A 128 11.56 5.29 0.03
CA TRP A 128 11.66 4.23 1.03
C TRP A 128 13.03 3.56 1.02
N GLN A 129 13.59 3.27 -0.15
CA GLN A 129 14.93 2.68 -0.25
C GLN A 129 15.99 3.61 0.33
N ALA A 130 15.91 4.93 0.09
CA ALA A 130 16.81 5.89 0.72
C ALA A 130 16.69 5.87 2.25
N SER A 131 15.47 5.71 2.79
CA SER A 131 15.24 5.61 4.23
C SER A 131 15.78 4.29 4.81
N VAL A 132 15.70 3.18 4.06
CA VAL A 132 16.30 1.89 4.42
C VAL A 132 17.82 1.98 4.51
N GLU A 133 18.46 2.65 3.54
CA GLU A 133 19.92 2.78 3.48
C GLU A 133 20.47 3.72 4.56
N ASP A 134 19.68 4.68 5.04
CA ASP A 134 20.06 5.66 6.06
C ASP A 134 19.67 5.23 7.50
N ASP A 135 19.09 4.04 7.69
CA ASP A 135 18.56 3.59 8.99
C ASP A 135 19.64 3.11 9.99
N GLY A 136 20.92 3.27 9.66
CA GLY A 136 22.06 3.05 10.55
C GLY A 136 22.48 1.59 10.78
N ILE A 137 21.84 0.62 10.13
CA ILE A 137 22.32 -0.77 10.01
C ILE A 137 23.06 -0.95 8.67
N ASP A 138 23.68 -2.12 8.45
CA ASP A 138 24.32 -2.42 7.16
C ASP A 138 23.30 -2.25 6.00
N PRO A 139 23.56 -1.40 5.00
CA PRO A 139 22.57 -1.08 3.96
C PRO A 139 22.17 -2.28 3.10
N ALA A 140 23.09 -3.25 2.91
CA ALA A 140 22.77 -4.47 2.17
C ALA A 140 21.83 -5.36 3.00
N LEU A 141 22.08 -5.51 4.30
CA LEU A 141 21.20 -6.24 5.20
C LEU A 141 19.82 -5.57 5.33
N ALA A 142 19.78 -4.24 5.46
CA ALA A 142 18.55 -3.45 5.48
C ALA A 142 17.72 -3.69 4.20
N SER A 143 18.38 -3.67 3.06
CA SER A 143 17.76 -3.92 1.75
C SER A 143 17.25 -5.35 1.62
N VAL A 144 17.98 -6.35 2.13
CA VAL A 144 17.52 -7.75 2.18
C VAL A 144 16.24 -7.86 3.00
N VAL A 145 16.17 -7.19 4.15
CA VAL A 145 14.98 -7.20 5.00
C VAL A 145 13.77 -6.60 4.28
N ARG A 146 13.92 -5.42 3.66
CA ARG A 146 12.84 -4.80 2.85
C ARG A 146 12.40 -5.74 1.71
N LEU A 147 13.35 -6.24 0.92
CA LEU A 147 13.05 -7.12 -0.23
C LEU A 147 12.35 -8.43 0.21
N ALA A 148 12.73 -8.98 1.36
CA ALA A 148 12.07 -10.17 1.90
C ALA A 148 10.64 -9.88 2.37
N ALA A 149 10.39 -8.70 2.98
CA ALA A 149 9.05 -8.26 3.33
C ALA A 149 8.17 -8.08 2.08
N ASP A 150 8.68 -7.39 1.06
CA ASP A 150 7.99 -7.22 -0.24
C ASP A 150 7.73 -8.56 -0.92
N GLY A 151 8.70 -9.47 -0.90
CA GLY A 151 8.61 -10.79 -1.49
C GLY A 151 7.54 -11.65 -0.83
N LEU A 152 7.38 -11.56 0.49
CA LEU A 152 6.29 -12.23 1.20
C LEU A 152 4.93 -11.68 0.77
N TRP A 153 4.76 -10.35 0.80
CA TRP A 153 3.53 -9.70 0.38
C TRP A 153 3.16 -10.09 -1.07
N PHE A 154 4.16 -10.11 -1.96
CA PHE A 154 3.98 -10.52 -3.35
C PHE A 154 3.58 -12.01 -3.48
N ALA A 155 4.19 -12.89 -2.70
CA ALA A 155 3.85 -14.32 -2.69
C ALA A 155 2.41 -14.55 -2.21
N GLU A 156 1.96 -13.82 -1.18
CA GLU A 156 0.58 -13.87 -0.68
C GLU A 156 -0.42 -13.30 -1.69
N LEU A 157 -0.05 -12.21 -2.38
CA LEU A 157 -0.91 -11.58 -3.38
C LEU A 157 -1.19 -12.49 -4.58
N PHE A 158 -0.16 -13.16 -5.09
CA PHE A 158 -0.25 -13.98 -6.31
C PHE A 158 -0.38 -15.47 -6.05
N ASP A 159 -0.56 -15.88 -4.78
CA ASP A 159 -0.61 -17.28 -4.35
C ASP A 159 0.60 -18.10 -4.82
N LEU A 160 1.80 -17.50 -4.74
CA LEU A 160 3.06 -18.09 -5.20
C LEU A 160 3.71 -18.90 -4.07
N ALA A 161 3.05 -19.99 -3.69
CA ALA A 161 3.45 -20.82 -2.55
C ALA A 161 3.62 -20.01 -1.25
N PRO A 162 2.58 -19.29 -0.79
CA PRO A 162 2.66 -18.50 0.44
C PRO A 162 2.97 -19.41 1.65
N PRO A 163 3.76 -18.93 2.62
CA PRO A 163 4.02 -19.69 3.84
C PRO A 163 2.73 -19.88 4.63
N ASP A 164 2.64 -21.00 5.36
CA ASP A 164 1.61 -21.14 6.39
C ASP A 164 1.81 -20.11 7.52
N GLN A 165 0.81 -19.99 8.39
CA GLN A 165 0.81 -19.01 9.47
C GLN A 165 2.01 -19.18 10.43
N GLU A 166 2.47 -20.41 10.66
CA GLU A 166 3.58 -20.71 11.55
C GLU A 166 4.90 -20.21 10.95
N LEU A 167 5.16 -20.56 9.69
CA LEU A 167 6.34 -20.12 8.96
C LEU A 167 6.33 -18.60 8.74
N ARG A 168 5.18 -18.01 8.40
CA ARG A 168 5.00 -16.55 8.28
C ARG A 168 5.43 -15.81 9.55
N THR A 169 4.99 -16.31 10.71
CA THR A 169 5.37 -15.75 12.02
C THR A 169 6.87 -15.89 12.29
N LYS A 170 7.49 -17.02 11.93
CA LYS A 170 8.94 -17.21 12.05
C LYS A 170 9.72 -16.26 11.14
N ILE A 171 9.24 -16.04 9.90
CA ILE A 171 9.84 -15.09 8.96
C ILE A 171 9.78 -13.68 9.55
N PHE A 172 8.61 -13.25 10.07
CA PHE A 172 8.45 -11.95 10.73
C PHE A 172 9.52 -11.70 11.81
N HIS A 173 9.64 -12.61 12.77
CA HIS A 173 10.63 -12.48 13.84
C HIS A 173 12.08 -12.57 13.33
N THR A 174 12.33 -13.30 12.25
CA THR A 174 13.66 -13.38 11.64
C THR A 174 14.03 -12.04 11.01
N LEU A 175 13.12 -11.41 10.27
CA LEU A 175 13.34 -10.10 9.66
C LEU A 175 13.58 -9.02 10.72
N LEU A 176 12.82 -9.03 11.82
CA LEU A 176 13.02 -8.11 12.94
C LEU A 176 14.42 -8.23 13.57
N LYS A 177 14.90 -9.46 13.80
CA LYS A 177 16.26 -9.71 14.31
C LYS A 177 17.34 -9.22 13.35
N LEU A 178 17.16 -9.42 12.04
CA LEU A 178 18.10 -8.94 11.03
C LEU A 178 18.14 -7.41 10.95
N SER A 179 17.05 -6.73 11.35
CA SER A 179 17.00 -5.27 11.48
C SER A 179 17.45 -4.73 12.85
N GLY A 180 18.12 -5.55 13.67
CA GLY A 180 18.75 -5.10 14.91
C GLY A 180 17.87 -5.11 16.16
N GLU A 181 16.74 -5.83 16.14
CA GLU A 181 15.98 -6.22 17.35
C GLU A 181 16.66 -7.40 18.09
#